data_AF-A0A137P8W6-F1
#
_entry.id   AF-A0A137P8W6-F1
#
_cell.length_a   1.000
_cell.length_b   1.000
_cell.length_c   1.000
_cell.angle_alpha   90.00
_cell.angle_beta   90.00
_cell.angle_gamma   90.00
#
_symmetry.space_group_name_H-M   'P 1'
#
loop_
_entity.id
_entity.type
_entity.pdbx_description
1 polymer ?
#
loop_
_entity_poly.entity_id
_entity_poly.type
_entity_poly.pdbx_seq_one_letter_code
_entity_poly.pdbx_strand_id
1 'polypeptide(L)'
;MSIDDKTYYQYLNLSSTCEQSQIRINYQKLALLYHPDKREPNEELDQLFLKVQEAYEILKDPISRKDYDLSLTNIQYKDEGVINEEIEIYEMNFNEDEEYYYYTCRCGDYYRLDEQDLLNSSNEKLASNQELSTLVQCSNCSLIIKVHYQIEEEDLYFETLNI
;
A
#
# COMPACT_ATOMS: atom_id res chain seq x y z
N MET A 1 1.92 -14.20 -2.48
CA MET A 1 2.64 -13.05 -3.09
C MET A 1 2.29 -13.06 -4.56
N SER A 2 1.39 -12.17 -4.98
CA SER A 2 1.00 -12.04 -6.39
C SER A 2 2.16 -11.45 -7.19
N ILE A 3 2.24 -11.81 -8.47
CA ILE A 3 3.29 -11.34 -9.38
C ILE A 3 3.21 -9.81 -9.55
N ASP A 4 2.03 -9.20 -9.43
CA ASP A 4 1.81 -7.78 -9.74
C ASP A 4 2.31 -6.77 -8.70
N ASP A 5 2.71 -7.18 -7.50
CA ASP A 5 3.17 -6.25 -6.45
C ASP A 5 4.67 -5.91 -6.54
N LYS A 6 5.39 -6.46 -7.52
CA LYS A 6 6.84 -6.28 -7.66
C LYS A 6 7.21 -5.05 -8.48
N THR A 7 8.21 -4.31 -8.02
CA THR A 7 8.81 -3.21 -8.80
C THR A 7 9.68 -3.74 -9.94
N TYR A 8 9.90 -2.94 -10.98
CA TYR A 8 10.81 -3.29 -12.08
C TYR A 8 12.25 -3.55 -11.60
N TYR A 9 12.69 -2.88 -10.53
CA TYR A 9 13.96 -3.18 -9.88
C TYR A 9 13.99 -4.60 -9.29
N GLN A 10 12.92 -5.01 -8.62
CA GLN A 10 12.80 -6.36 -8.07
C GLN A 10 12.74 -7.44 -9.17
N TYR A 11 12.07 -7.17 -10.30
CA TYR A 11 12.11 -8.08 -11.45
C TYR A 11 13.53 -8.29 -12.01
N LEU A 12 14.38 -7.26 -11.94
CA LEU A 12 15.79 -7.35 -12.33
C LEU A 12 16.73 -7.81 -11.20
N ASN A 13 16.19 -8.15 -10.02
CA ASN A 13 16.96 -8.45 -8.81
C ASN A 13 17.97 -7.33 -8.45
N LEU A 14 17.49 -6.09 -8.48
CA LEU A 14 18.26 -4.88 -8.22
C LEU A 14 17.60 -4.03 -7.13
N SER A 15 18.42 -3.19 -6.50
CA SER A 15 17.95 -2.07 -5.67
C SER A 15 17.55 -0.88 -6.57
N SER A 16 16.62 -0.03 -6.14
CA SER A 16 16.30 1.24 -6.80
C SER A 16 17.52 2.18 -6.88
N THR A 17 18.47 2.03 -5.96
CA THR A 17 19.74 2.79 -5.91
C THR A 17 20.84 2.22 -6.82
N CYS A 18 20.54 1.21 -7.65
CA CYS A 18 21.55 0.57 -8.50
C CYS A 18 22.11 1.50 -9.59
N GLU A 19 23.35 1.22 -10.01
CA GLU A 19 23.97 1.90 -11.13
C GLU A 19 23.39 1.43 -12.47
N GLN A 20 23.42 2.31 -13.49
CA GLN A 20 22.95 2.00 -14.83
C GLN A 20 23.65 0.78 -15.46
N SER A 21 24.93 0.59 -15.12
CA SER A 21 25.73 -0.55 -15.55
C SER A 21 25.15 -1.89 -15.08
N GLN A 22 24.60 -1.93 -13.86
CA GLN A 22 24.09 -3.13 -13.22
C GLN A 22 22.77 -3.61 -13.84
N ILE A 23 21.92 -2.68 -14.28
CA ILE A 23 20.66 -2.96 -14.99
C ILE A 23 20.92 -3.84 -16.22
N ARG A 24 21.89 -3.44 -17.05
CA ARG A 24 22.26 -4.20 -18.26
C ARG A 24 22.84 -5.58 -17.92
N ILE A 25 23.72 -5.66 -16.92
CA ILE A 25 24.38 -6.91 -16.54
C ILE A 25 23.37 -7.93 -16.02
N ASN A 26 22.46 -7.51 -15.14
CA ASN A 26 21.47 -8.43 -14.57
C ASN A 26 20.39 -8.82 -15.58
N TYR A 27 19.94 -7.92 -16.44
CA TYR A 27 19.06 -8.30 -17.55
C TYR A 27 19.68 -9.40 -18.42
N GLN A 28 20.95 -9.29 -18.80
CA GLN A 28 21.61 -10.33 -19.60
C GLN A 28 21.67 -11.68 -18.88
N LYS A 29 21.96 -11.69 -17.58
CA LYS A 29 21.96 -12.92 -16.77
C LYS A 29 20.58 -13.56 -16.70
N LEU A 30 19.55 -12.76 -16.42
CA LEU A 30 18.17 -13.23 -16.30
C LEU A 30 17.63 -13.70 -17.65
N ALA A 31 17.95 -12.98 -18.74
CA ALA A 31 17.54 -13.39 -20.08
C ALA A 31 18.15 -14.73 -20.49
N LEU A 32 19.39 -15.01 -20.11
CA LEU A 32 20.01 -16.32 -20.36
C LEU A 32 19.40 -17.44 -19.52
N LEU A 33 19.01 -17.14 -18.28
CA LEU A 33 18.40 -18.10 -17.36
C LEU A 33 16.94 -18.43 -17.74
N TYR A 34 16.21 -17.42 -18.19
CA TYR A 34 14.77 -17.49 -18.44
C TYR A 34 14.40 -17.46 -19.93
N HIS A 35 15.34 -17.72 -20.84
CA HIS A 35 15.01 -17.77 -22.27
C HIS A 35 14.11 -19.00 -22.57
N PRO A 36 12.96 -18.85 -23.25
CA PRO A 36 12.05 -19.96 -23.53
C PRO A 36 12.70 -21.05 -24.41
N ASP A 37 13.63 -20.69 -25.29
CA ASP A 37 14.35 -21.63 -26.18
C ASP A 37 15.23 -22.66 -25.45
N LYS A 38 15.55 -22.44 -24.16
CA LYS A 38 16.45 -23.31 -23.38
C LYS A 38 15.76 -24.08 -22.26
N ARG A 39 14.42 -24.04 -22.19
CA ARG A 39 13.64 -24.66 -21.11
C ARG A 39 12.37 -25.31 -21.64
N GLU A 40 11.79 -26.15 -20.80
CA GLU A 40 10.44 -26.68 -21.01
C GLU A 40 9.40 -25.53 -20.94
N PRO A 41 8.30 -25.61 -21.69
CA PRO A 41 7.22 -24.63 -21.65
C PRO A 41 6.66 -24.47 -20.23
N ASN A 42 6.60 -23.23 -19.75
CA ASN A 42 6.06 -22.91 -18.43
C ASN A 42 5.51 -21.48 -18.45
N GLU A 43 4.18 -21.36 -18.34
CA GLU A 43 3.48 -20.08 -18.44
C GLU A 43 3.91 -19.07 -17.38
N GLU A 44 4.17 -19.50 -16.14
CA GLU A 44 4.62 -18.60 -15.07
C GLU A 44 6.00 -18.03 -15.37
N LEU A 45 6.91 -18.86 -15.88
CA LEU A 45 8.25 -18.43 -16.25
C LEU A 45 8.24 -17.56 -17.52
N ASP A 46 7.28 -17.76 -18.41
CA ASP A 46 7.08 -16.93 -19.60
C ASP A 46 6.56 -15.54 -19.20
N GLN A 47 5.59 -15.47 -18.29
CA GLN A 47 5.12 -14.21 -17.70
C GLN A 47 6.24 -13.47 -16.97
N LEU A 48 7.04 -14.19 -16.17
CA LEU A 48 8.19 -13.60 -15.47
C LEU A 48 9.22 -13.04 -16.47
N PHE A 49 9.51 -13.76 -17.55
CA PHE A 49 10.44 -13.30 -18.59
C PHE A 49 9.93 -12.03 -19.29
N LEU A 50 8.63 -11.96 -19.60
CA LEU A 50 8.00 -10.75 -20.15
C LEU A 50 8.15 -9.55 -19.19
N LYS A 51 7.92 -9.75 -17.88
CA LYS A 51 8.10 -8.70 -16.87
C LYS A 51 9.56 -8.25 -16.73
N VAL A 52 10.51 -9.19 -16.82
CA VAL A 52 11.96 -8.87 -16.84
C VAL A 52 12.31 -8.02 -18.07
N GLN A 53 11.73 -8.33 -19.23
CA GLN A 53 11.94 -7.56 -20.45
C GLN A 53 11.35 -6.15 -20.36
N GLU A 54 10.11 -6.04 -19.88
CA GLU A 54 9.43 -4.76 -19.63
C GLU A 54 10.23 -3.87 -18.65
N ALA A 55 10.67 -4.45 -17.53
CA ALA A 55 11.49 -3.78 -16.54
C ALA A 55 12.80 -3.24 -17.16
N TYR A 56 13.47 -4.03 -17.99
CA TYR A 56 14.68 -3.58 -18.67
C TYR A 56 14.40 -2.45 -19.67
N GLU A 57 13.32 -2.54 -20.45
CA GLU A 57 12.96 -1.51 -21.44
C GLU A 57 12.72 -0.14 -20.79
N ILE A 58 12.09 -0.11 -19.62
CA ILE A 58 11.87 1.13 -18.85
C ILE A 58 13.15 1.60 -18.16
N LEU A 59 13.88 0.70 -17.50
CA LEU A 59 15.02 1.08 -16.66
C LEU A 59 16.30 1.34 -17.47
N LYS A 60 16.42 0.86 -18.71
CA LYS A 60 17.64 1.05 -19.53
C LYS A 60 17.88 2.49 -19.96
N ASP A 61 16.82 3.28 -20.11
CA ASP A 61 16.89 4.67 -20.53
C ASP A 61 16.79 5.60 -19.30
N PRO A 62 17.74 6.52 -19.08
CA PRO A 62 17.73 7.37 -17.89
C PRO A 62 16.48 8.25 -17.75
N ILE A 63 15.87 8.68 -18.87
CA ILE A 63 14.66 9.51 -18.84
C ILE A 63 13.48 8.65 -18.39
N SER A 64 13.28 7.51 -19.05
CA SER A 64 12.22 6.55 -18.71
C SER A 64 12.35 6.00 -17.28
N ARG A 65 13.59 5.73 -16.83
CA ARG A 65 13.89 5.35 -15.45
C ARG A 65 13.49 6.43 -14.46
N LYS A 66 13.80 7.70 -14.74
CA LYS A 66 13.45 8.82 -13.87
C LYS A 66 11.93 8.97 -13.76
N ASP A 67 11.21 8.86 -14.88
CA ASP A 67 9.75 8.94 -14.88
C ASP A 67 9.13 7.78 -14.09
N TYR A 68 9.71 6.59 -14.21
CA TYR A 68 9.34 5.44 -13.40
C TYR A 68 9.62 5.67 -11.89
N ASP A 69 10.80 6.18 -11.53
CA ASP A 69 11.16 6.48 -10.14
C ASP A 69 10.21 7.51 -9.52
N LEU A 70 9.82 8.53 -10.29
CA LEU A 70 8.79 9.50 -9.89
C LEU A 70 7.43 8.82 -9.69
N SER A 71 7.05 7.89 -10.57
CA SER A 71 5.81 7.13 -10.41
C SER A 71 5.81 6.30 -9.13
N LEU A 72 6.94 5.71 -8.75
CA LEU A 72 7.10 4.99 -7.48
C LEU A 72 6.98 5.92 -6.27
N THR A 73 7.52 7.13 -6.36
CA THR A 73 7.38 8.12 -5.29
C THR A 73 5.92 8.60 -5.20
N ASN A 74 5.24 8.79 -6.33
CA ASN A 74 3.82 9.13 -6.38
C ASN A 74 2.89 8.01 -5.89
N ILE A 75 3.32 6.75 -5.98
CA ILE A 75 2.63 5.63 -5.33
C ILE A 75 2.85 5.68 -3.81
N GLN A 76 4.05 6.02 -3.34
CA GLN A 76 4.27 6.28 -1.90
C GLN A 76 3.41 7.46 -1.39
N TYR A 77 3.23 8.51 -2.18
CA TYR A 77 2.34 9.64 -1.84
C TYR A 77 0.84 9.33 -1.98
N LYS A 78 0.46 8.16 -2.51
CA LYS A 78 -0.93 7.70 -2.50
C LYS A 78 -1.28 6.96 -1.20
N ASP A 79 -0.30 6.37 -0.52
CA ASP A 79 -0.50 5.70 0.76
C ASP A 79 -0.50 6.69 1.95
N GLU A 80 0.13 7.86 1.81
CA GLU A 80 -0.02 9.00 2.73
C GLU A 80 -0.85 10.09 2.07
N GLY A 81 -2.18 9.92 2.09
CA GLY A 81 -3.10 10.95 1.63
C GLY A 81 -2.84 12.32 2.26
N VAL A 82 -3.06 13.41 1.51
CA VAL A 82 -3.04 14.76 2.09
C VAL A 82 -4.17 14.85 3.12
N ILE A 83 -3.78 14.85 4.39
CA ILE A 83 -4.70 15.00 5.51
C ILE A 83 -5.37 16.37 5.38
N ASN A 84 -6.66 16.37 5.12
CA ASN A 84 -7.47 17.57 5.00
C ASN A 84 -7.75 18.19 6.37
N GLU A 85 -7.98 17.32 7.36
CA GLU A 85 -8.38 17.69 8.71
C GLU A 85 -7.97 16.58 9.69
N GLU A 86 -7.57 16.96 10.90
CA GLU A 86 -7.37 16.02 12.02
C GLU A 86 -8.49 16.28 13.03
N ILE A 87 -9.20 15.22 13.41
CA ILE A 87 -10.33 15.27 14.35
C ILE A 87 -10.21 14.15 15.37
N GLU A 88 -10.96 14.26 16.45
CA GLU A 88 -11.09 13.22 17.46
C GLU A 88 -12.37 12.41 17.20
N ILE A 89 -12.39 11.12 17.56
CA ILE A 89 -13.54 10.25 17.31
C ILE A 89 -14.84 10.77 17.97
N TYR A 90 -14.73 11.48 19.10
CA TYR A 90 -15.88 12.08 19.78
C TYR A 90 -16.47 13.29 19.03
N GLU A 91 -15.77 13.82 18.02
CA GLU A 91 -16.30 14.83 17.10
C GLU A 91 -17.11 14.21 15.95
N MET A 92 -17.03 12.89 15.77
CA MET A 92 -17.84 12.15 14.81
C MET A 92 -19.23 11.86 15.38
N ASN A 93 -20.21 11.75 14.49
CA ASN A 93 -21.56 11.30 14.85
C ASN A 93 -21.61 9.78 14.83
N PHE A 94 -22.31 9.17 15.78
CA PHE A 94 -22.53 7.72 15.80
C PHE A 94 -23.90 7.37 15.22
N ASN A 95 -23.95 6.37 14.35
CA ASN A 95 -25.19 5.78 13.86
C ASN A 95 -25.47 4.49 14.66
N GLU A 96 -26.50 4.53 15.52
CA GLU A 96 -26.89 3.40 16.37
C GLU A 96 -27.50 2.23 15.59
N ASP A 97 -28.14 2.46 14.44
CA ASP A 97 -28.84 1.41 13.69
C ASP A 97 -27.87 0.52 12.90
N GLU A 98 -26.77 1.11 12.41
CA GLU A 98 -25.78 0.45 11.56
C GLU A 98 -24.39 0.38 12.21
N GLU A 99 -24.26 0.80 13.47
CA GLU A 99 -23.07 0.72 14.32
C GLU A 99 -21.78 1.28 13.67
N TYR A 100 -21.82 2.52 13.17
CA TYR A 100 -20.63 3.20 12.63
C TYR A 100 -20.55 4.69 13.01
N TYR A 101 -19.32 5.21 13.02
CA TYR A 101 -19.03 6.63 13.17
C TYR A 101 -18.99 7.31 11.80
N TYR A 102 -19.53 8.53 11.71
CA TYR A 102 -19.47 9.33 10.49
C TYR A 102 -19.21 10.81 10.73
N TYR A 103 -18.53 11.43 9.77
CA TYR A 103 -18.23 12.86 9.76
C TYR A 103 -18.51 13.46 8.39
N THR A 104 -19.07 14.67 8.33
CA THR A 104 -19.43 15.31 7.05
C THR A 104 -18.20 15.81 6.32
N CYS A 105 -18.06 15.43 5.05
CA CYS A 105 -17.03 15.95 4.15
C CYS A 105 -17.50 17.25 3.48
N ARG A 106 -16.54 18.11 3.12
CA ARG A 106 -16.80 19.38 2.41
C ARG A 106 -17.43 19.18 1.02
N CYS A 107 -17.33 17.98 0.44
CA CYS A 107 -18.01 17.67 -0.81
C CYS A 107 -19.51 17.35 -0.64
N GLY A 108 -19.99 17.18 0.59
CA GLY A 108 -21.37 16.83 0.91
C GLY A 108 -21.61 15.35 1.24
N ASP A 109 -20.60 14.48 1.06
CA ASP A 109 -20.63 13.08 1.50
C ASP A 109 -20.04 12.91 2.90
N TYR A 110 -19.78 11.66 3.30
CA TYR A 110 -19.32 11.31 4.63
C TYR A 110 -17.97 10.58 4.61
N TYR A 111 -17.22 10.78 5.67
CA TYR A 111 -16.20 9.85 6.16
C TYR A 111 -16.91 8.84 7.05
N ARG A 112 -16.61 7.55 6.91
CA ARG A 112 -17.22 6.45 7.68
C ARG A 112 -16.11 5.64 8.33
N LEU A 113 -16.31 5.26 9.58
CA LEU A 113 -15.39 4.46 10.37
C LEU A 113 -16.18 3.44 11.19
N ASP A 114 -15.90 2.16 11.00
CA ASP A 114 -16.50 1.07 11.80
C ASP A 114 -15.51 0.48 12.81
N GLU A 115 -16.00 -0.45 13.64
CA GLU A 115 -15.18 -1.12 14.66
C GLU A 115 -14.00 -1.90 14.05
N GLN A 116 -14.17 -2.49 12.86
CA GLN A 116 -13.10 -3.26 12.21
C GLN A 116 -11.98 -2.33 11.74
N ASP A 117 -12.29 -1.13 11.26
CA ASP A 117 -11.31 -0.12 10.86
C ASP A 117 -10.45 0.35 12.05
N LEU A 118 -11.08 0.49 13.22
CA LEU A 118 -10.40 0.84 14.48
C LEU A 118 -9.46 -0.28 14.96
N LEU A 119 -9.88 -1.53 14.81
CA LEU A 119 -9.10 -2.72 15.19
C LEU A 119 -7.97 -3.02 14.21
N ASN A 120 -8.19 -2.89 12.90
CA ASN A 120 -7.18 -3.17 11.88
C ASN A 120 -5.96 -2.26 11.99
N SER A 121 -6.15 -1.03 12.49
CA SER A 121 -5.08 -0.07 12.77
C SER A 121 -4.24 -0.41 14.02
N SER A 122 -4.72 -1.33 14.88
CA SER A 122 -4.01 -1.76 16.09
C SER A 122 -2.94 -2.84 15.86
N ASN A 123 -2.97 -3.51 14.70
CA ASN A 123 -2.09 -4.65 14.39
C ASN A 123 -0.61 -4.30 14.15
N GLU A 124 -0.21 -3.02 14.18
CA GLU A 124 1.20 -2.63 14.09
C GLU A 124 1.82 -2.08 15.39
N LYS A 125 1.07 -1.86 16.49
CA LYS A 125 1.64 -1.19 17.68
C LYS A 125 1.09 -1.72 19.01
N LEU A 126 1.52 -2.92 19.40
CA LEU A 126 1.54 -3.29 20.83
C LEU A 126 2.69 -2.57 21.55
N ALA A 127 2.45 -1.36 22.02
CA ALA A 127 3.20 -0.76 23.13
C ALA A 127 2.40 0.40 23.78
N SER A 128 1.79 0.13 24.94
CA SER A 128 1.54 1.07 26.05
C SER A 128 0.82 2.41 25.75
N ASN A 129 -0.43 2.56 26.19
CA ASN A 129 -1.12 3.84 26.42
C ASN A 129 -0.90 4.94 25.36
N GLN A 130 -0.95 4.58 24.07
CA GLN A 130 -0.71 5.52 22.98
C GLN A 130 -2.02 5.99 22.36
N GLU A 131 -2.13 7.31 22.18
CA GLU A 131 -3.09 7.95 21.27
C GLU A 131 -3.02 7.23 19.91
N LEU A 132 -4.09 6.51 19.56
CA LEU A 132 -4.21 5.85 18.27
C LEU A 132 -4.79 6.84 17.27
N SER A 133 -4.42 6.68 16.02
CA SER A 133 -5.05 7.41 14.93
C SER A 133 -5.14 6.56 13.68
N THR A 134 -6.19 6.80 12.90
CA THR A 134 -6.41 6.13 11.62
C THR A 134 -6.76 7.15 10.54
N LEU A 135 -6.49 6.80 9.28
CA LEU A 135 -6.78 7.65 8.12
C LEU A 135 -8.09 7.19 7.48
N VAL A 136 -9.04 8.11 7.36
CA VAL A 136 -10.37 7.83 6.79
C VAL A 136 -10.55 8.61 5.50
N GLN A 137 -10.82 7.90 4.40
CA GLN A 137 -11.09 8.50 3.11
C GLN A 137 -12.58 8.79 2.94
N CYS A 138 -12.91 9.92 2.31
CA CYS A 138 -14.29 10.21 1.93
C CYS A 138 -14.76 9.22 0.85
N SER A 139 -16.01 8.74 0.97
CA SER A 139 -16.59 7.79 0.02
C SER A 139 -16.76 8.33 -1.40
N ASN A 140 -16.77 9.66 -1.59
CA ASN A 140 -17.07 10.29 -2.88
C ASN A 140 -15.94 11.20 -3.41
N CYS A 141 -14.91 11.50 -2.62
CA CYS A 141 -13.79 12.30 -3.10
C CYS A 141 -12.44 11.73 -2.63
N SER A 142 -11.36 12.41 -3.00
CA SER A 142 -10.00 12.04 -2.61
C SER A 142 -9.54 12.71 -1.31
N LEU A 143 -10.45 13.32 -0.55
CA LEU A 143 -10.11 13.90 0.75
C LEU A 143 -9.99 12.81 1.80
N ILE A 144 -9.02 12.99 2.68
CA ILE A 144 -8.68 12.08 3.77
C ILE A 144 -8.61 12.90 5.05
N ILE A 145 -9.17 12.37 6.14
CA ILE A 145 -9.03 12.93 7.49
C ILE A 145 -8.25 11.95 8.36
N LYS A 146 -7.62 12.47 9.40
CA LYS A 146 -7.01 11.65 10.44
C LYS A 146 -7.87 11.70 11.69
N VAL A 147 -8.31 10.54 12.16
CA VAL A 147 -9.19 10.40 13.33
C VAL A 147 -8.38 9.85 14.47
N HIS A 148 -8.30 10.58 15.58
CA HIS A 148 -7.66 10.16 16.83
C HIS A 148 -8.68 9.47 17.74
N TYR A 149 -8.26 8.40 18.43
CA TYR A 149 -9.11 7.64 19.35
C TYR A 149 -8.29 6.95 20.44
N GLN A 150 -8.99 6.57 21.51
CA GLN A 150 -8.45 5.81 22.63
C GLN A 150 -9.27 4.51 22.76
N ILE A 151 -8.58 3.39 22.91
CA ILE A 151 -9.21 2.10 23.26
C ILE A 151 -8.97 1.90 24.75
N GLU A 152 -10.03 1.70 25.53
CA GLU A 152 -9.91 1.33 26.94
C GLU A 152 -9.61 -0.17 27.06
N GLU A 153 -8.76 -0.56 28.02
CA GLU A 153 -8.27 -1.94 28.18
C GLU A 153 -9.38 -3.00 28.40
N GLU A 154 -10.62 -2.59 28.71
CA GLU A 154 -11.75 -3.51 28.95
C GLU A 154 -12.31 -4.14 27.66
N ASP A 155 -12.21 -3.48 26.50
CA ASP A 155 -12.74 -3.99 25.23
C ASP A 155 -11.88 -5.12 24.62
N LEU A 156 -10.60 -5.20 25.01
CA LEU A 156 -9.64 -6.23 24.58
C LEU A 156 -9.86 -7.60 25.23
N TYR A 157 -10.69 -7.70 26.28
CA TYR A 157 -10.94 -8.96 26.99
C TYR A 157 -12.01 -9.84 26.33
N PHE A 158 -12.89 -9.28 25.49
CA PHE A 158 -13.99 -10.03 24.89
C PHE A 158 -13.55 -11.03 23.79
N GLU A 159 -12.42 -10.81 23.11
CA GLU A 159 -11.92 -11.76 22.11
C GLU A 159 -11.29 -13.02 22.72
N THR A 160 -10.90 -13.00 24.00
CA THR A 160 -10.25 -14.15 24.63
C THR A 160 -11.21 -15.21 25.19
N LEU A 161 -12.52 -14.93 25.24
CA LEU A 161 -13.52 -15.81 25.86
C LEU A 161 -14.41 -16.57 24.86
N ASN A 162 -14.18 -16.43 23.55
CA ASN A 162 -14.85 -17.22 22.52
C ASN A 162 -13.94 -18.31 21.92
N ILE A 163 -13.33 -19.15 22.77
CA ILE A 163 -12.74 -20.46 22.39
C ILE A 163 -13.29 -21.57 23.28
#